data_AF-A0A2C5Y209-F1
#
_entry.id   AF-A0A2C5Y209-F1
#
_cell.length_a   1.000
_cell.length_b   1.000
_cell.length_c   1.000
_cell.angle_alpha   90.00
_cell.angle_beta   90.00
_cell.angle_gamma   90.00
#
_symmetry.space_group_name_H-M   'P 1'
#
loop_
_entity.id
_entity.type
_entity.pdbx_description
1 polymer ?
#
loop_
_entity_poly.entity_id
_entity_poly.type
_entity_poly.pdbx_seq_one_letter_code
_entity_poly.pdbx_strand_id
1 'polypeptide(L)'
;MGAEFRKKGINVHLGPTIGPLGRVVRGGRNWEGFAADAYLAGVLGGASVEGMQSQGVQSCAKHYIANEQETNRIVLDKGESVSSNLDDRTMHEVYLWPFQNAVKAGVVNVMCSYQRVNNSYACSNSKILNGLLKTELGFQGFVVTDWKANFAGPDAAPAGLDMAMPDGTLVMGQQAWGQPLLDAVRNGSVPETRLDDMVTRILSPWFLLNQDSILPNPGIGKIDNVTQPHPIIDARDPSSRPILFQDAVQGHVLVKNTKSTLPLNSPRLISLFGYSAKSPDLFGPSFGSEADGWASGTEPINYDEFFQNTWLMSKNHTRSVIGINGTMIGAAGSAAVAPAVFTAPFESLKSLLLILLATRV
;
A
#
# COMPACT_ATOMS: atom_id res chain seq x y z
N MET A 1 -11.58 -9.06 1.10
CA MET A 1 -10.84 -8.11 0.25
C MET A 1 -11.04 -8.37 -1.24
N GLY A 2 -10.49 -9.44 -1.83
CA GLY A 2 -10.56 -9.64 -3.30
C GLY A 2 -11.98 -9.63 -3.91
N ALA A 3 -12.96 -10.22 -3.22
CA ALA A 3 -14.35 -10.17 -3.66
C ALA A 3 -14.92 -8.73 -3.73
N GLU A 4 -14.54 -7.86 -2.79
CA GLU A 4 -14.97 -6.46 -2.80
C GLU A 4 -14.32 -5.68 -3.95
N PHE A 5 -13.01 -5.87 -4.17
CA PHE A 5 -12.28 -5.31 -5.31
C PHE A 5 -12.91 -5.72 -6.65
N ARG A 6 -13.20 -7.03 -6.81
CA ARG A 6 -13.88 -7.55 -7.99
C ARG A 6 -15.26 -6.91 -8.17
N LYS A 7 -16.05 -6.82 -7.11
CA LYS A 7 -17.40 -6.21 -7.15
C LYS A 7 -17.35 -4.72 -7.52
N LYS A 8 -16.28 -4.02 -7.18
CA LYS A 8 -16.00 -2.63 -7.60
C LYS A 8 -15.46 -2.50 -9.04
N GLY A 9 -15.21 -3.61 -9.74
CA GLY A 9 -14.68 -3.59 -11.10
C GLY A 9 -13.18 -3.26 -11.18
N ILE A 10 -12.42 -3.55 -10.12
CA ILE A 10 -10.98 -3.24 -10.04
C ILE A 10 -10.16 -4.44 -10.52
N ASN A 11 -9.29 -4.22 -11.51
CA ASN A 11 -8.41 -5.26 -12.05
C ASN A 11 -7.20 -5.53 -11.17
N VAL A 12 -6.59 -4.49 -10.61
CA VAL A 12 -5.34 -4.58 -9.84
C VAL A 12 -5.55 -4.00 -8.45
N HIS A 13 -5.37 -4.83 -7.43
CA HIS A 13 -5.23 -4.41 -6.06
C HIS A 13 -3.78 -4.02 -5.80
N LEU A 14 -3.56 -2.77 -5.36
CA LEU A 14 -2.23 -2.26 -5.05
C LEU A 14 -1.77 -2.70 -3.66
N GLY A 15 -1.68 -4.02 -3.48
CA GLY A 15 -1.19 -4.70 -2.28
C GLY A 15 -1.04 -6.20 -2.52
N PRO A 16 -0.45 -6.95 -1.57
CA PRO A 16 -0.11 -6.52 -0.21
C PRO A 16 1.17 -5.69 -0.10
N THR A 17 1.29 -4.92 1.00
CA THR A 17 2.55 -4.30 1.38
C THR A 17 3.39 -5.31 2.14
N ILE A 18 4.58 -5.60 1.62
CA ILE A 18 5.62 -6.46 2.24
C ILE A 18 6.97 -5.72 2.34
N GLY A 19 6.98 -4.43 2.00
CA GLY A 19 8.06 -3.45 2.21
C GLY A 19 7.46 -2.04 2.34
N PRO A 20 7.71 -1.23 3.40
CA PRO A 20 8.80 -1.34 4.38
C PRO A 20 8.70 -2.58 5.26
N LEU A 21 9.85 -3.23 5.49
CA LEU A 21 9.90 -4.38 6.38
C LEU A 21 9.83 -3.90 7.84
N GLY A 22 10.54 -2.84 8.19
CA GLY A 22 10.49 -2.26 9.54
C GLY A 22 11.84 -1.93 10.13
N ARG A 23 12.86 -1.62 9.31
CA ARG A 23 14.18 -1.19 9.79
C ARG A 23 14.08 0.03 10.71
N VAL A 24 13.20 0.98 10.37
CA VAL A 24 12.94 2.18 11.17
C VAL A 24 11.66 1.93 11.96
N VAL A 25 11.78 1.78 13.28
CA VAL A 25 10.63 1.51 14.17
C VAL A 25 9.55 2.60 14.06
N ARG A 26 9.95 3.85 13.80
CA ARG A 26 9.06 5.00 13.58
C ARG A 26 8.68 5.19 12.10
N GLY A 27 8.85 4.17 11.26
CA GLY A 27 8.50 4.23 9.84
C GLY A 27 7.01 4.50 9.68
N GLY A 28 6.65 5.56 8.94
CA GLY A 28 5.28 6.06 8.84
C GLY A 28 4.29 5.07 8.19
N ARG A 29 4.80 4.03 7.53
CA ARG A 29 4.00 3.05 6.76
C ARG A 29 4.26 1.60 7.14
N ASN A 30 5.00 1.32 8.23
CA ASN A 30 5.25 -0.07 8.68
C ASN A 30 3.95 -0.84 8.95
N TRP A 31 2.92 -0.14 9.42
CA TRP A 31 1.60 -0.70 9.73
C TRP A 31 0.82 -1.19 8.50
N GLU A 32 1.23 -0.82 7.28
CA GLU A 32 0.65 -1.39 6.06
C GLU A 32 1.16 -2.80 5.78
N GLY A 33 2.36 -3.12 6.27
CA GLY A 33 2.98 -4.43 6.18
C GLY A 33 2.61 -5.33 7.36
N PHE A 34 3.17 -6.53 7.36
CA PHE A 34 2.81 -7.55 8.34
C PHE A 34 3.72 -7.57 9.58
N ALA A 35 5.03 -7.53 9.38
CA ALA A 35 6.00 -7.75 10.45
C ALA A 35 7.38 -7.20 10.09
N ALA A 36 8.17 -6.88 11.12
CA ALA A 36 9.59 -6.57 10.99
C ALA A 36 10.48 -7.79 10.74
N ASP A 37 9.91 -9.00 10.83
CA ASP A 37 10.58 -10.26 10.53
C ASP A 37 10.32 -10.68 9.07
N ALA A 38 11.39 -10.98 8.33
CA ALA A 38 11.34 -11.30 6.91
C ALA A 38 10.57 -12.59 6.62
N TYR A 39 10.69 -13.60 7.48
CA TYR A 39 9.99 -14.87 7.32
C TYR A 39 8.48 -14.70 7.50
N LEU A 40 8.06 -14.08 8.61
CA LEU A 40 6.65 -13.84 8.90
C LEU A 40 6.02 -12.92 7.85
N ALA A 41 6.71 -11.86 7.43
CA ALA A 41 6.24 -10.99 6.35
C ALA A 41 6.08 -11.74 5.02
N GLY A 42 6.99 -12.67 4.71
CA GLY A 42 6.89 -13.51 3.51
C GLY A 42 5.72 -14.48 3.54
N VAL A 43 5.50 -15.17 4.65
CA VAL A 43 4.38 -16.13 4.80
C VAL A 43 3.03 -15.42 4.65
N LEU A 44 2.84 -14.31 5.38
CA LEU A 44 1.58 -13.56 5.34
C LEU A 44 1.39 -12.82 4.00
N GLY A 45 2.49 -12.34 3.40
CA GLY A 45 2.49 -11.75 2.07
C GLY A 45 2.05 -12.73 0.98
N GLY A 46 2.62 -13.94 0.97
CA GLY A 46 2.25 -15.00 0.03
C GLY A 46 0.77 -15.39 0.15
N ALA A 47 0.28 -15.64 1.37
CA ALA A 47 -1.13 -15.97 1.60
C ALA A 47 -2.07 -14.84 1.16
N SER A 48 -1.66 -13.58 1.34
CA SER A 48 -2.43 -12.42 0.89
C SER A 48 -2.49 -12.31 -0.64
N VAL A 49 -1.40 -12.64 -1.33
CA VAL A 49 -1.35 -12.73 -2.79
C VAL A 49 -2.33 -13.79 -3.31
N GLU A 50 -2.27 -15.00 -2.76
CA GLU A 50 -3.16 -16.11 -3.13
C GLU A 50 -4.63 -15.76 -2.89
N GLY A 51 -4.95 -15.20 -1.72
CA GLY A 51 -6.31 -14.83 -1.36
C GLY A 51 -6.92 -13.80 -2.29
N MET A 52 -6.16 -12.78 -2.68
CA MET A 52 -6.60 -11.75 -3.63
C MET A 52 -6.76 -12.31 -5.05
N GLN A 53 -5.76 -13.05 -5.56
CA GLN A 53 -5.80 -13.62 -6.90
C GLN A 53 -6.83 -14.75 -7.07
N SER A 54 -7.18 -15.46 -5.98
CA SER A 54 -8.28 -16.45 -6.00
C SER A 54 -9.64 -15.84 -6.40
N GLN A 55 -9.79 -14.52 -6.22
CA GLN A 55 -11.00 -13.78 -6.60
C GLN A 55 -10.89 -13.17 -8.01
N GLY A 56 -9.83 -13.50 -8.76
CA GLY A 56 -9.58 -12.99 -10.10
C GLY A 56 -9.12 -11.52 -10.13
N VAL A 57 -8.63 -10.99 -9.00
CA VAL A 57 -8.05 -9.65 -8.91
C VAL A 57 -6.53 -9.77 -8.81
N GLN A 58 -5.79 -9.01 -9.61
CA GLN A 58 -4.34 -9.04 -9.61
C GLN A 58 -3.78 -8.47 -8.31
N SER A 59 -2.83 -9.16 -7.68
CA SER A 59 -2.08 -8.66 -6.53
C SER A 59 -0.84 -7.91 -6.97
N CYS A 60 -0.51 -6.83 -6.26
CA CYS A 60 0.66 -6.00 -6.44
C CYS A 60 1.53 -6.03 -5.18
N ALA A 61 2.57 -6.87 -5.16
CA ALA A 61 3.50 -6.88 -4.03
C ALA A 61 4.32 -5.58 -4.01
N LYS A 62 4.31 -4.87 -2.88
CA LYS A 62 4.94 -3.54 -2.77
C LYS A 62 5.59 -3.26 -1.42
N HIS A 63 6.49 -2.30 -1.30
CA HIS A 63 7.15 -1.54 -2.36
C HIS A 63 8.54 -2.13 -2.57
N TYR A 64 8.86 -2.48 -3.82
CA TYR A 64 10.09 -3.14 -4.22
C TYR A 64 11.18 -2.10 -4.51
N ILE A 65 12.24 -1.97 -3.71
CA ILE A 65 12.55 -2.70 -2.48
C ILE A 65 13.32 -1.79 -1.52
N ALA A 66 13.31 -2.11 -0.22
CA ALA A 66 14.03 -1.38 0.82
C ALA A 66 13.61 0.10 0.97
N ASN A 67 12.31 0.39 0.80
CA ASN A 67 11.73 1.71 1.07
C ASN A 67 11.42 1.88 2.58
N GLU A 68 12.46 1.92 3.40
CA GLU A 68 12.32 1.78 4.86
C GLU A 68 12.03 3.08 5.63
N GLN A 69 11.91 4.22 4.94
CA GLN A 69 11.59 5.50 5.57
C GLN A 69 10.84 6.45 4.62
N GLU A 70 9.90 7.21 5.19
CA GLU A 70 9.14 8.22 4.45
C GLU A 70 9.95 9.48 4.18
N THR A 71 10.78 9.88 5.15
CA THR A 71 11.59 11.10 5.06
C THR A 71 12.52 11.02 3.86
N ASN A 72 12.41 11.99 2.95
CA ASN A 72 13.18 12.09 1.70
C ASN A 72 12.98 10.93 0.72
N ARG A 73 11.86 10.20 0.79
CA ARG A 73 11.50 9.17 -0.22
C ARG A 73 11.33 9.77 -1.62
N ILE A 74 10.80 11.00 -1.67
CA ILE A 74 10.74 11.86 -2.86
C ILE A 74 11.41 13.17 -2.47
N VAL A 75 12.35 13.64 -3.29
CA VAL A 75 12.95 14.96 -3.16
C VAL A 75 12.83 15.64 -4.52
N LEU A 76 12.13 16.77 -4.56
CA LEU A 76 11.87 17.50 -5.80
C LEU A 76 12.96 18.53 -6.04
N ASP A 77 12.98 19.56 -5.19
CA ASP A 77 13.78 20.78 -5.30
C ASP A 77 15.15 20.68 -4.61
N LYS A 78 15.36 19.68 -3.76
CA LYS A 78 16.52 19.57 -2.86
C LYS A 78 17.54 18.49 -3.27
N GLY A 79 17.49 18.03 -4.53
CA GLY A 79 18.40 17.02 -5.07
C GLY A 79 17.75 15.65 -5.18
N GLU A 80 18.52 14.60 -4.90
CA GLU A 80 18.09 13.22 -5.14
C GLU A 80 17.39 12.62 -3.91
N SER A 81 16.42 11.73 -4.13
CA SER A 81 15.79 10.96 -3.06
C SER A 81 16.81 10.16 -2.24
N VAL A 82 16.46 9.78 -1.01
CA VAL A 82 17.34 8.95 -0.16
C VAL A 82 17.79 7.67 -0.88
N SER A 83 19.02 7.21 -0.61
CA SER A 83 19.51 5.93 -1.11
C SER A 83 19.60 4.92 0.02
N SER A 84 18.83 3.84 -0.09
CA SER A 84 18.98 2.64 0.71
C SER A 84 20.18 1.86 0.20
N ASN A 85 21.30 1.98 0.91
CA ASN A 85 22.54 1.30 0.56
C ASN A 85 22.68 0.04 1.41
N LEU A 86 22.68 -1.12 0.75
CA LEU A 86 22.75 -2.42 1.41
C LEU A 86 23.67 -3.37 0.65
N ASP A 87 24.33 -4.23 1.40
CA ASP A 87 25.13 -5.32 0.85
C ASP A 87 24.24 -6.44 0.29
N ASP A 88 24.85 -7.27 -0.54
CA ASP A 88 24.17 -8.35 -1.25
C ASP A 88 23.53 -9.38 -0.30
N ARG A 89 24.22 -9.73 0.79
CA ARG A 89 23.69 -10.70 1.76
C ARG A 89 22.45 -10.16 2.46
N THR A 90 22.50 -8.93 2.93
CA THR A 90 21.34 -8.26 3.55
C THR A 90 20.16 -8.15 2.57
N MET A 91 20.43 -7.89 1.28
CA MET A 91 19.38 -7.89 0.25
C MET A 91 18.67 -9.25 0.20
N HIS A 92 19.42 -10.35 0.07
CA HIS A 92 18.84 -11.69 -0.11
C HIS A 92 18.20 -12.24 1.16
N GLU A 93 18.87 -12.13 2.31
CA GLU A 93 18.43 -12.76 3.56
C GLU A 93 17.29 -11.99 4.25
N VAL A 94 17.12 -10.69 3.98
CA VAL A 94 16.15 -9.84 4.70
C VAL A 94 15.10 -9.25 3.77
N TYR A 95 15.50 -8.39 2.82
CA TYR A 95 14.53 -7.58 2.09
C TYR A 95 13.91 -8.31 0.90
N LEU A 96 14.64 -9.21 0.24
CA LEU A 96 14.16 -9.96 -0.92
C LEU A 96 13.30 -11.16 -0.51
N TRP A 97 13.48 -11.68 0.70
CA TRP A 97 12.79 -12.87 1.19
C TRP A 97 11.25 -12.79 1.11
N PRO A 98 10.59 -11.70 1.53
CA PRO A 98 9.14 -11.59 1.36
C PRO A 98 8.71 -11.58 -0.11
N PHE A 99 9.49 -10.94 -0.99
CA PHE A 99 9.20 -10.90 -2.43
C PHE A 99 9.42 -12.25 -3.10
N GLN A 100 10.41 -13.04 -2.67
CA GLN A 100 10.56 -14.43 -3.11
C GLN A 100 9.29 -15.24 -2.79
N ASN A 101 8.72 -15.06 -1.59
CA ASN A 101 7.47 -15.73 -1.19
C ASN A 101 6.29 -15.25 -2.03
N ALA A 102 6.20 -13.95 -2.33
CA ALA A 102 5.17 -13.40 -3.20
C ALA A 102 5.28 -13.94 -4.65
N VAL A 103 6.49 -14.03 -5.21
CA VAL A 103 6.73 -14.62 -6.55
C VAL A 103 6.36 -16.10 -6.54
N LYS A 104 6.75 -16.85 -5.50
CA LYS A 104 6.37 -18.26 -5.33
C LYS A 104 4.84 -18.45 -5.22
N ALA A 105 4.14 -17.53 -4.57
CA ALA A 105 2.68 -17.48 -4.49
C ALA A 105 2.00 -17.05 -5.82
N GLY A 106 2.80 -16.75 -6.86
CA GLY A 106 2.31 -16.41 -8.18
C GLY A 106 1.86 -14.95 -8.31
N VAL A 107 2.44 -14.02 -7.53
CA VAL A 107 2.13 -12.59 -7.68
C VAL A 107 2.35 -12.15 -9.13
N VAL A 108 1.39 -11.40 -9.68
CA VAL A 108 1.40 -10.99 -11.09
C VAL A 108 1.83 -9.53 -11.31
N ASN A 109 1.91 -8.74 -10.25
CA ASN A 109 2.37 -7.36 -10.30
C ASN A 109 3.30 -7.04 -9.13
N VAL A 110 4.30 -6.20 -9.38
CA VAL A 110 5.22 -5.68 -8.35
C VAL A 110 5.33 -4.17 -8.52
N MET A 111 5.19 -3.41 -7.43
CA MET A 111 5.38 -1.96 -7.47
C MET A 111 6.80 -1.60 -7.06
N CYS A 112 7.56 -0.98 -7.94
CA CYS A 112 8.87 -0.44 -7.60
C CYS A 112 8.74 0.84 -6.77
N SER A 113 9.70 1.09 -5.87
CA SER A 113 9.61 2.13 -4.84
C SER A 113 10.22 3.49 -5.26
N TYR A 114 9.94 4.54 -4.49
CA TYR A 114 10.37 5.91 -4.80
C TYR A 114 11.87 6.17 -4.68
N GLN A 115 12.48 5.62 -3.65
CA GLN A 115 13.85 5.92 -3.25
C GLN A 115 14.87 5.21 -4.15
N ARG A 116 16.14 5.54 -3.96
CA ARG A 116 17.25 4.87 -4.64
C ARG A 116 17.71 3.64 -3.86
N VAL A 117 18.26 2.67 -4.57
CA VAL A 117 18.96 1.52 -3.99
C VAL A 117 20.36 1.53 -4.56
N ASN A 118 21.37 1.58 -3.69
CA ASN A 118 22.78 1.71 -4.09
C ASN A 118 22.99 2.84 -5.14
N ASN A 119 22.36 4.00 -4.88
CA ASN A 119 22.39 5.24 -5.68
C ASN A 119 21.70 5.20 -7.05
N SER A 120 20.96 4.14 -7.39
CA SER A 120 20.11 4.07 -8.59
C SER A 120 18.63 3.96 -8.20
N TYR A 121 17.76 4.76 -8.83
CA TYR A 121 16.32 4.79 -8.52
C TYR A 121 15.67 3.43 -8.70
N ALA A 122 14.88 2.97 -7.72
CA ALA A 122 14.39 1.60 -7.72
C ALA A 122 13.55 1.25 -8.96
N CYS A 123 12.76 2.20 -9.48
CA CYS A 123 11.99 2.03 -10.72
C CYS A 123 12.80 2.08 -12.02
N SER A 124 14.11 2.30 -11.96
CA SER A 124 15.01 2.28 -13.11
C SER A 124 16.36 1.61 -12.76
N ASN A 125 16.36 0.71 -11.78
CA ASN A 125 17.55 0.02 -11.30
C ASN A 125 17.59 -1.40 -11.89
N SER A 126 18.38 -1.57 -12.94
CA SER A 126 18.47 -2.85 -13.68
C SER A 126 18.97 -4.01 -12.82
N LYS A 127 19.83 -3.75 -11.83
CA LYS A 127 20.32 -4.81 -10.93
C LYS A 127 19.18 -5.42 -10.12
N ILE A 128 18.29 -4.60 -9.55
CA ILE A 128 17.19 -5.12 -8.73
C ILE A 128 15.98 -5.57 -9.56
N LEU A 129 15.67 -4.91 -10.67
CA LEU A 129 14.51 -5.24 -11.51
C LEU A 129 14.81 -6.39 -12.48
N ASN A 130 15.82 -6.24 -13.34
CA ASN A 130 16.17 -7.28 -14.30
C ASN A 130 16.96 -8.42 -13.62
N GLY A 131 17.93 -8.08 -12.78
CA GLY A 131 18.77 -9.07 -12.10
C GLY A 131 18.02 -9.86 -11.04
N LEU A 132 17.67 -9.23 -9.92
CA LEU A 132 17.08 -9.93 -8.78
C LEU A 132 15.63 -10.37 -9.05
N LEU A 133 14.74 -9.44 -9.45
CA LEU A 133 13.32 -9.76 -9.57
C LEU A 133 13.00 -10.66 -10.78
N LYS A 134 13.34 -10.21 -12.00
CA LYS A 134 12.95 -10.90 -13.24
C LYS A 134 13.79 -12.15 -13.51
N THR A 135 15.11 -12.09 -13.25
CA THR A 135 16.02 -13.22 -13.56
C THR A 135 16.14 -14.18 -12.39
N GLU A 136 16.56 -13.73 -11.21
CA GLU A 136 16.86 -14.61 -10.08
C GLU A 136 15.60 -15.20 -9.44
N LEU A 137 14.61 -14.37 -9.12
CA LEU A 137 13.32 -14.85 -8.59
C LEU A 137 12.41 -15.42 -9.70
N GLY A 138 12.70 -15.15 -10.97
CA GLY A 138 11.91 -15.65 -12.09
C GLY A 138 10.53 -15.00 -12.24
N PHE A 139 10.37 -13.74 -11.80
CA PHE A 139 9.09 -13.03 -11.88
C PHE A 139 8.58 -12.86 -13.33
N GLN A 140 7.39 -13.41 -13.61
CA GLN A 140 6.76 -13.40 -14.95
C GLN A 140 5.72 -12.28 -15.14
N GLY A 141 5.33 -11.59 -14.07
CA GLY A 141 4.40 -10.48 -14.14
C GLY A 141 5.03 -9.18 -14.63
N PHE A 142 4.35 -8.07 -14.37
CA PHE A 142 4.80 -6.71 -14.74
C PHE A 142 5.18 -5.86 -13.53
N VAL A 143 6.17 -4.99 -13.70
CA VAL A 143 6.59 -3.98 -12.73
C VAL A 143 5.87 -2.67 -13.02
N VAL A 144 5.15 -2.15 -12.04
CA VAL A 144 4.51 -0.84 -12.08
C VAL A 144 5.29 0.16 -11.22
N THR A 145 5.31 1.43 -11.60
CA THR A 145 5.84 2.47 -10.70
C THR A 145 4.93 2.67 -9.50
N ASP A 146 5.51 3.02 -8.35
CA ASP A 146 4.81 3.90 -7.41
C ASP A 146 4.43 5.20 -8.14
N TRP A 147 3.46 5.95 -7.64
CA TRP A 147 2.86 7.05 -8.40
C TRP A 147 3.88 8.13 -8.75
N LYS A 148 4.10 8.36 -10.04
CA LYS A 148 5.06 9.34 -10.57
C LYS A 148 6.53 9.02 -10.24
N ALA A 149 6.86 7.77 -9.90
CA ALA A 149 8.21 7.33 -9.53
C ALA A 149 9.15 6.98 -10.71
N ASN A 150 8.81 7.36 -11.94
CA ASN A 150 9.65 7.12 -13.12
C ASN A 150 10.68 8.24 -13.35
N PHE A 151 11.71 8.35 -12.52
CA PHE A 151 12.69 9.44 -12.64
C PHE A 151 13.64 9.34 -13.86
N ALA A 152 13.65 8.22 -14.59
CA ALA A 152 14.57 7.99 -15.71
C ALA A 152 13.89 8.14 -17.09
N GLY A 153 12.61 8.47 -17.16
CA GLY A 153 11.92 8.62 -18.44
C GLY A 153 11.91 7.30 -19.24
N PRO A 154 12.17 7.34 -20.56
CA PRO A 154 12.22 6.14 -21.39
C PRO A 154 13.27 5.10 -20.95
N ASP A 155 14.37 5.53 -20.31
CA ASP A 155 15.47 4.63 -19.91
C ASP A 155 15.06 3.66 -18.79
N ALA A 156 13.95 3.91 -18.10
CA ALA A 156 13.38 2.94 -17.17
C ALA A 156 12.89 1.65 -17.84
N ALA A 157 12.49 1.70 -19.12
CA ALA A 157 12.01 0.53 -19.85
C ALA A 157 13.09 -0.55 -20.02
N PRO A 158 14.28 -0.29 -20.59
CA PRO A 158 15.35 -1.29 -20.64
C PRO A 158 15.87 -1.68 -19.25
N ALA A 159 15.72 -0.82 -18.23
CA ALA A 159 16.06 -1.15 -16.85
C ALA A 159 15.07 -2.11 -16.16
N GLY A 160 13.93 -2.43 -16.79
CA GLY A 160 13.01 -3.46 -16.33
C GLY A 160 11.64 -2.97 -15.87
N LEU A 161 11.32 -1.69 -16.03
CA LEU A 161 9.97 -1.17 -15.77
C LEU A 161 8.99 -1.56 -16.88
N ASP A 162 7.74 -1.86 -16.53
CA ASP A 162 6.70 -2.30 -17.49
C ASP A 162 5.52 -1.33 -17.60
N MET A 163 5.18 -0.61 -16.52
CA MET A 163 4.05 0.30 -16.48
C MET A 163 4.37 1.55 -15.66
N ALA A 164 4.12 2.74 -16.23
CA ALA A 164 4.23 4.02 -15.51
C ALA A 164 2.85 4.50 -15.08
N MET A 165 2.69 4.73 -13.77
CA MET A 165 1.49 5.26 -13.13
C MET A 165 1.73 6.66 -12.54
N PRO A 166 0.70 7.52 -12.43
CA PRO A 166 -0.69 7.28 -12.83
C PRO A 166 -0.98 7.46 -14.33
N ASP A 167 -0.16 8.27 -15.01
CA ASP A 167 -0.43 8.76 -16.38
C ASP A 167 0.88 8.90 -17.21
N GLY A 168 1.97 8.33 -16.70
CA GLY A 168 3.28 8.45 -17.32
C GLY A 168 3.97 9.80 -17.08
N THR A 169 3.50 10.64 -16.16
CA THR A 169 4.17 11.87 -15.74
C THR A 169 5.15 11.67 -14.57
N LEU A 170 6.11 12.59 -14.46
CA LEU A 170 6.98 12.75 -13.29
C LEU A 170 6.26 13.50 -12.17
N VAL A 171 6.84 13.46 -10.97
CA VAL A 171 6.29 14.21 -9.82
C VAL A 171 6.19 15.72 -10.12
N MET A 172 7.10 16.24 -10.95
CA MET A 172 7.14 17.64 -11.38
C MET A 172 6.26 17.95 -12.62
N GLY A 173 5.44 16.99 -13.06
CA GLY A 173 4.44 17.15 -14.12
C GLY A 173 4.94 16.98 -15.55
N GLN A 174 6.24 16.76 -15.77
CA GLN A 174 6.77 16.48 -17.11
C GLN A 174 6.35 15.07 -17.56
N GLN A 175 6.04 14.91 -18.83
CA GLN A 175 5.76 13.60 -19.41
C GLN A 175 7.05 12.77 -19.46
N ALA A 176 7.04 11.61 -18.81
CA ALA A 176 8.15 10.64 -18.80
C ALA A 176 7.94 9.52 -19.82
N TRP A 177 6.71 8.97 -19.87
CA TRP A 177 6.29 7.89 -20.78
C TRP A 177 5.08 8.33 -21.61
N GLY A 178 4.58 7.48 -22.52
CA GLY A 178 3.63 7.92 -23.56
C GLY A 178 4.41 8.38 -24.79
N GLN A 179 4.31 9.66 -25.16
CA GLN A 179 5.05 10.17 -26.34
C GLN A 179 6.58 9.98 -26.24
N PRO A 180 7.25 10.29 -25.11
CA PRO A 180 8.70 10.10 -25.03
C PRO A 180 9.14 8.64 -25.19
N LEU A 181 8.35 7.68 -24.66
CA LEU A 181 8.64 6.26 -24.83
C LEU A 181 8.43 5.82 -26.28
N LEU A 182 7.37 6.30 -26.94
CA LEU A 182 7.11 6.03 -28.34
C LEU A 182 8.25 6.55 -29.24
N ASP A 183 8.75 7.75 -28.95
CA ASP A 183 9.87 8.34 -29.70
C ASP A 183 11.16 7.53 -29.47
N ALA A 184 11.40 7.08 -28.24
CA ALA A 184 12.54 6.22 -27.92
C ALA A 184 12.47 4.83 -28.60
N VAL A 185 11.27 4.29 -28.83
CA VAL A 185 11.10 3.07 -29.61
C VAL A 185 11.36 3.35 -31.10
N ARG A 186 10.77 4.41 -31.64
CA ARG A 186 10.92 4.79 -33.06
C ARG A 186 12.36 5.12 -33.45
N ASN A 187 13.13 5.71 -32.55
CA ASN A 187 14.53 6.05 -32.79
C ASN A 187 15.51 4.91 -32.43
N GLY A 188 15.01 3.80 -31.89
CA GLY A 188 15.80 2.60 -31.58
C GLY A 188 16.52 2.61 -30.22
N SER A 189 16.38 3.66 -29.41
CA SER A 189 16.92 3.71 -28.05
C SER A 189 16.27 2.67 -27.12
N VAL A 190 14.99 2.37 -27.33
CA VAL A 190 14.28 1.25 -26.70
C VAL A 190 13.92 0.23 -27.77
N PRO A 191 14.42 -1.02 -27.70
CA PRO A 191 14.05 -2.04 -28.68
C PRO A 191 12.54 -2.30 -28.69
N GLU A 192 11.93 -2.47 -29.87
CA GLU A 192 10.51 -2.82 -29.99
C GLU A 192 10.16 -4.11 -29.21
N THR A 193 11.07 -5.08 -29.20
CA THR A 193 10.93 -6.31 -28.40
C THR A 193 10.85 -6.06 -26.88
N ARG A 194 11.41 -4.96 -26.37
CA ARG A 194 11.22 -4.54 -24.97
C ARG A 194 9.78 -4.11 -24.74
N LEU A 195 9.21 -3.33 -25.66
CA LEU A 195 7.82 -2.90 -25.58
C LEU A 195 6.86 -4.10 -25.66
N ASP A 196 7.13 -5.06 -26.55
CA ASP A 196 6.36 -6.30 -26.66
C ASP A 196 6.37 -7.12 -25.36
N ASP A 197 7.53 -7.25 -24.70
CA ASP A 197 7.62 -7.93 -23.40
C ASP A 197 6.84 -7.19 -22.31
N MET A 198 6.90 -5.84 -22.27
CA MET A 198 6.11 -5.04 -21.32
C MET A 198 4.61 -5.29 -21.51
N VAL A 199 4.13 -5.21 -22.75
CA VAL A 199 2.72 -5.44 -23.09
C VAL A 199 2.31 -6.88 -22.76
N THR A 200 3.16 -7.86 -23.08
CA THR A 200 2.91 -9.28 -22.78
C THR A 200 2.78 -9.50 -21.27
N ARG A 201 3.67 -8.92 -20.46
CA ARG A 201 3.63 -9.01 -19.00
C ARG A 201 2.41 -8.35 -18.37
N ILE A 202 1.83 -7.33 -19.02
CA ILE A 202 0.62 -6.64 -18.56
C ILE A 202 -0.64 -7.43 -18.94
N LEU A 203 -0.70 -7.96 -20.17
CA LEU A 203 -1.87 -8.69 -20.66
C LEU A 203 -1.94 -10.14 -20.15
N SER A 204 -0.81 -10.78 -19.90
CA SER A 204 -0.79 -12.18 -19.44
C SER A 204 -1.56 -12.38 -18.11
N PRO A 205 -1.38 -11.54 -17.07
CA PRO A 205 -2.18 -11.61 -15.84
C PRO A 205 -3.68 -11.37 -16.04
N TRP A 206 -4.05 -10.51 -17.01
CA TRP A 206 -5.45 -10.23 -17.33
C TRP A 206 -6.16 -11.51 -17.81
N PHE A 207 -5.52 -12.28 -18.69
CA PHE A 207 -6.01 -13.59 -19.11
C PHE A 207 -5.87 -14.68 -18.03
N LEU A 208 -4.74 -14.74 -17.34
CA LEU A 208 -4.47 -15.76 -16.31
C LEU A 208 -5.54 -15.76 -15.21
N LEU A 209 -6.03 -14.57 -14.84
CA LEU A 209 -7.05 -14.39 -13.81
C LEU A 209 -8.47 -14.29 -14.38
N ASN A 210 -8.65 -14.62 -15.67
CA ASN A 210 -9.92 -14.60 -16.41
C ASN A 210 -10.61 -13.23 -16.42
N GLN A 211 -9.88 -12.14 -16.25
CA GLN A 211 -10.46 -10.80 -16.12
C GLN A 211 -11.16 -10.33 -17.41
N ASP A 212 -10.77 -10.87 -18.55
CA ASP A 212 -11.46 -10.72 -19.83
C ASP A 212 -12.91 -11.21 -19.81
N SER A 213 -13.22 -12.19 -18.97
CA SER A 213 -14.57 -12.75 -18.80
C SER A 213 -15.28 -12.25 -17.55
N ILE A 214 -14.58 -12.15 -16.41
CA ILE A 214 -15.20 -11.81 -15.12
C ILE A 214 -15.24 -10.31 -14.83
N LEU A 215 -14.45 -9.51 -15.56
CA LEU A 215 -14.33 -8.06 -15.48
C LEU A 215 -14.26 -7.41 -16.88
N PRO A 216 -15.21 -7.71 -17.79
CA PRO A 216 -15.08 -7.36 -19.21
C PRO A 216 -15.09 -5.84 -19.47
N ASN A 217 -15.70 -5.06 -18.56
CA ASN A 217 -15.58 -3.60 -18.58
C ASN A 217 -14.74 -3.16 -17.36
N PRO A 218 -13.42 -2.93 -17.52
CA PRO A 218 -12.59 -2.46 -16.42
C PRO A 218 -13.07 -1.08 -15.93
N GLY A 219 -13.03 -0.83 -14.62
CA GLY A 219 -13.37 0.48 -14.06
C GLY A 219 -14.87 0.80 -13.99
N ILE A 220 -15.77 -0.19 -14.01
CA ILE A 220 -17.23 -0.01 -13.82
C ILE A 220 -17.57 0.81 -12.55
N GLY A 221 -16.67 0.89 -11.56
CA GLY A 221 -16.82 1.70 -10.36
C GLY A 221 -15.91 2.93 -10.25
N LYS A 222 -15.13 3.28 -11.29
CA LYS A 222 -14.29 4.47 -11.27
C LYS A 222 -15.18 5.69 -11.51
N ILE A 223 -15.26 6.55 -10.50
CA ILE A 223 -16.00 7.79 -10.59
C ILE A 223 -15.00 8.89 -10.97
N ASP A 224 -15.04 9.35 -12.22
CA ASP A 224 -14.15 10.42 -12.68
C ASP A 224 -14.45 11.75 -11.97
N ASN A 225 -15.71 11.97 -11.62
CA ASN A 225 -16.14 13.11 -10.81
C ASN A 225 -17.21 12.70 -9.81
N VAL A 226 -16.81 12.61 -8.54
CA VAL A 226 -17.67 12.22 -7.40
C VAL A 226 -18.83 13.18 -7.14
N THR A 227 -18.80 14.38 -7.73
CA THR A 227 -19.91 15.35 -7.67
C THR A 227 -21.02 15.08 -8.69
N GLN A 228 -20.77 14.23 -9.69
CA GLN A 228 -21.77 13.84 -10.68
C GLN A 228 -22.52 12.59 -10.23
N PRO A 229 -23.79 12.41 -10.65
CA PRO A 229 -24.52 11.16 -10.41
C PRO A 229 -23.75 9.95 -10.94
N HIS A 230 -23.64 8.91 -10.12
CA HIS A 230 -22.96 7.68 -10.46
C HIS A 230 -23.66 6.49 -9.82
N PRO A 231 -23.57 5.28 -10.42
CA PRO A 231 -24.09 4.07 -9.79
C PRO A 231 -23.40 3.80 -8.46
N ILE A 232 -24.19 3.63 -7.39
CA ILE A 232 -23.66 3.23 -6.08
C ILE A 232 -23.42 1.73 -6.11
N ILE A 233 -22.15 1.33 -6.06
CA ILE A 233 -21.75 -0.08 -5.93
C ILE A 233 -21.42 -0.36 -4.46
N ASP A 234 -22.33 -1.00 -3.72
CA ASP A 234 -22.03 -1.47 -2.36
C ASP A 234 -21.29 -2.81 -2.43
N ALA A 235 -19.98 -2.77 -2.18
CA ALA A 235 -19.13 -3.94 -2.26
C ALA A 235 -19.11 -4.77 -0.97
N ARG A 236 -19.66 -4.25 0.13
CA ARG A 236 -19.63 -4.91 1.44
C ARG A 236 -20.42 -6.21 1.39
N ASP A 237 -19.89 -7.23 2.04
CA ASP A 237 -20.56 -8.51 2.20
C ASP A 237 -20.80 -8.80 3.70
N PRO A 238 -22.06 -8.85 4.17
CA PRO A 238 -22.38 -9.21 5.55
C PRO A 238 -21.76 -10.56 5.98
N SER A 239 -21.53 -11.48 5.06
CA SER A 239 -20.87 -12.77 5.32
C SER A 239 -19.42 -12.62 5.78
N SER A 240 -18.77 -11.46 5.52
CA SER A 240 -17.41 -11.16 5.98
C SER A 240 -17.34 -10.76 7.46
N ARG A 241 -18.47 -10.48 8.11
CA ARG A 241 -18.49 -10.02 9.52
C ARG A 241 -17.78 -10.98 10.49
N PRO A 242 -17.99 -12.33 10.44
CA PRO A 242 -17.32 -13.25 11.35
C PRO A 242 -15.81 -13.26 11.19
N ILE A 243 -15.29 -13.22 9.94
CA ILE A 243 -13.84 -13.24 9.70
C ILE A 243 -13.20 -11.92 10.13
N LEU A 244 -13.85 -10.77 9.89
CA LEU A 244 -13.37 -9.47 10.36
C LEU A 244 -13.31 -9.41 11.90
N PHE A 245 -14.31 -9.97 12.57
CA PHE A 245 -14.32 -10.06 14.03
C PHE A 245 -13.23 -11.01 14.55
N GLN A 246 -13.07 -12.17 13.92
CA GLN A 246 -12.05 -13.14 14.31
C GLN A 246 -10.64 -12.58 14.13
N ASP A 247 -10.37 -11.90 13.03
CA ASP A 247 -9.10 -11.21 12.76
C ASP A 247 -8.82 -10.14 13.83
N ALA A 248 -9.82 -9.31 14.15
CA ALA A 248 -9.72 -8.36 15.24
C ALA A 248 -9.38 -9.04 16.58
N VAL A 249 -10.04 -10.14 16.94
CA VAL A 249 -9.75 -10.88 18.18
C VAL A 249 -8.33 -11.45 18.17
N GLN A 250 -7.88 -12.02 17.05
CA GLN A 250 -6.55 -12.62 16.92
C GLN A 250 -5.42 -11.58 16.87
N GLY A 251 -5.70 -10.37 16.38
CA GLY A 251 -4.74 -9.27 16.33
C GLY A 251 -4.50 -8.58 17.69
N HIS A 252 -5.34 -8.81 18.70
CA HIS A 252 -5.15 -8.22 20.04
C HIS A 252 -4.14 -9.01 20.88
N VAL A 253 -2.97 -8.43 21.10
CA VAL A 253 -1.91 -9.04 21.92
C VAL A 253 -2.04 -8.63 23.40
N LEU A 254 -2.32 -9.60 24.27
CA LEU A 254 -2.34 -9.37 25.73
C LEU A 254 -0.91 -9.30 26.28
N VAL A 255 -0.38 -8.09 26.41
CA VAL A 255 1.01 -7.87 26.87
C VAL A 255 1.17 -8.06 28.38
N LYS A 256 0.13 -7.83 29.18
CA LYS A 256 0.17 -7.94 30.65
C LYS A 256 -1.20 -8.24 31.24
N ASN A 257 -1.28 -9.23 32.13
CA ASN A 257 -2.47 -9.51 32.94
C ASN A 257 -2.04 -9.82 34.38
N THR A 258 -2.36 -8.93 35.32
CA THR A 258 -2.04 -9.10 36.73
C THR A 258 -3.32 -9.32 37.53
N LYS A 259 -3.22 -10.10 38.62
CA LYS A 259 -4.34 -10.40 39.53
C LYS A 259 -5.58 -10.98 38.81
N SER A 260 -5.37 -11.67 37.68
CA SER A 260 -6.45 -12.22 36.85
C SER A 260 -7.53 -11.17 36.52
N THR A 261 -7.10 -9.94 36.21
CA THR A 261 -8.01 -8.83 35.93
C THR A 261 -8.84 -9.07 34.66
N LEU A 262 -8.22 -9.70 33.66
CA LEU A 262 -8.90 -10.17 32.45
C LEU A 262 -9.06 -11.70 32.46
N PRO A 263 -10.18 -12.23 31.93
CA PRO A 263 -11.31 -11.51 31.34
C PRO A 263 -12.17 -10.77 32.38
N LEU A 264 -12.82 -9.69 31.96
CA LEU A 264 -13.78 -8.98 32.83
C LEU A 264 -14.97 -9.89 33.16
N ASN A 265 -15.46 -9.82 34.40
CA ASN A 265 -16.67 -10.53 34.83
C ASN A 265 -17.87 -9.57 34.83
N SER A 266 -18.23 -9.01 35.99
CA SER A 266 -19.41 -8.16 36.17
C SER A 266 -19.06 -6.85 36.89
N PRO A 267 -18.27 -5.95 36.27
CA PRO A 267 -17.92 -4.68 36.89
C PRO A 267 -19.18 -3.84 37.11
N ARG A 268 -19.31 -3.25 38.31
CA ARG A 268 -20.42 -2.33 38.63
C ARG A 268 -20.31 -0.97 37.93
N LEU A 269 -19.08 -0.56 37.63
CA LEU A 269 -18.74 0.71 36.99
C LEU A 269 -17.60 0.45 36.01
N ILE A 270 -17.70 1.01 34.81
CA ILE A 270 -16.62 1.05 33.82
C ILE A 270 -16.31 2.52 33.58
N SER A 271 -15.06 2.92 33.83
CA SER A 271 -14.55 4.25 33.49
C SER A 271 -13.63 4.12 32.29
N LEU A 272 -13.91 4.89 31.23
CA LEU A 272 -13.16 4.89 29.99
C LEU A 272 -12.37 6.20 29.89
N PHE A 273 -11.06 6.11 29.64
CA PHE A 273 -10.14 7.25 29.61
C PHE A 273 -9.31 7.26 28.33
N GLY A 274 -8.88 8.45 27.91
CA GLY A 274 -7.98 8.65 26.77
C GLY A 274 -8.69 9.11 25.51
N TYR A 275 -7.99 9.87 24.67
CA TYR A 275 -8.62 10.46 23.49
C TYR A 275 -9.02 9.39 22.44
N SER A 276 -8.33 8.23 22.38
CA SER A 276 -8.68 7.09 21.51
C SER A 276 -9.92 6.33 21.99
N ALA A 277 -10.50 6.72 23.13
CA ALA A 277 -11.72 6.12 23.66
C ALA A 277 -12.93 6.36 22.75
N LYS A 278 -12.94 7.48 22.02
CA LYS A 278 -14.00 7.92 21.11
C LYS A 278 -13.44 7.96 19.69
N SER A 279 -14.27 7.64 18.70
CA SER A 279 -13.90 7.85 17.31
C SER A 279 -13.73 9.35 17.05
N PRO A 280 -12.71 9.78 16.30
CA PRO A 280 -12.50 11.20 16.08
C PRO A 280 -13.54 11.77 15.09
N ASP A 281 -13.87 13.05 15.24
CA ASP A 281 -14.99 13.68 14.54
C ASP A 281 -14.70 14.04 13.05
N LEU A 282 -13.45 13.89 12.60
CA LEU A 282 -12.95 14.35 11.29
C LEU A 282 -12.02 13.33 10.62
N PHE A 283 -12.54 12.18 10.16
CA PHE A 283 -11.76 11.24 9.33
C PHE A 283 -12.61 10.61 8.22
N GLY A 284 -13.20 11.46 7.39
CA GLY A 284 -13.73 11.10 6.06
C GLY A 284 -12.86 11.71 4.96
N PRO A 285 -12.89 11.19 3.72
CA PRO A 285 -12.14 11.75 2.60
C PRO A 285 -12.49 13.23 2.42
N SER A 286 -11.48 14.11 2.46
CA SER A 286 -11.66 15.53 2.15
C SER A 286 -11.46 15.70 0.64
N PHE A 287 -12.55 16.06 -0.03
CA PHE A 287 -12.63 16.12 -1.48
C PHE A 287 -11.68 17.15 -2.09
N GLY A 288 -10.79 16.71 -2.99
CA GLY A 288 -10.34 17.53 -4.12
C GLY A 288 -8.88 17.95 -4.18
N SER A 289 -7.97 17.41 -3.34
CA SER A 289 -6.54 17.65 -3.53
C SER A 289 -5.74 16.35 -3.53
N GLU A 290 -4.84 16.19 -4.51
CA GLU A 290 -3.78 15.17 -4.49
C GLU A 290 -2.87 15.28 -3.24
N ALA A 291 -3.05 16.34 -2.45
CA ALA A 291 -2.38 16.63 -1.19
C ALA A 291 -3.19 16.19 0.06
N ASP A 292 -4.25 15.39 -0.08
CA ASP A 292 -4.95 14.82 1.08
C ASP A 292 -4.05 13.78 1.78
N GLY A 293 -3.95 13.87 3.11
CA GLY A 293 -3.11 12.99 3.92
C GLY A 293 -3.56 11.54 3.87
N TRP A 294 -4.86 11.34 3.61
CA TRP A 294 -5.45 10.05 3.34
C TRP A 294 -4.95 9.46 2.00
N ALA A 295 -4.98 10.23 0.91
CA ALA A 295 -4.61 9.75 -0.43
C ALA A 295 -3.09 9.52 -0.59
N SER A 296 -2.28 10.26 0.16
CA SER A 296 -0.81 10.23 0.09
C SER A 296 -0.15 9.37 1.18
N GLY A 297 -0.95 8.80 2.10
CA GLY A 297 -0.48 8.03 3.24
C GLY A 297 0.25 8.86 4.29
N THR A 298 0.02 10.18 4.33
CA THR A 298 0.64 11.10 5.29
C THR A 298 -0.22 11.36 6.52
N GLU A 299 -1.39 10.71 6.65
CA GLU A 299 -2.24 10.77 7.84
C GLU A 299 -1.53 10.40 9.17
N PRO A 300 -0.63 9.40 9.22
CA PRO A 300 0.15 9.14 10.44
C PRO A 300 1.34 10.10 10.62
N ILE A 301 1.59 10.98 9.65
CA ILE A 301 2.67 11.97 9.69
C ILE A 301 2.10 13.26 10.30
N ASN A 302 2.87 13.89 11.19
CA ASN A 302 2.48 15.17 11.75
C ASN A 302 2.37 16.21 10.61
N TYR A 303 1.23 16.90 10.49
CA TYR A 303 1.03 17.96 9.50
C TYR A 303 2.14 19.03 9.53
N ASP A 304 2.62 19.40 10.73
CA ASP A 304 3.76 20.31 10.88
C ASP A 304 5.06 19.69 10.34
N GLU A 305 5.27 18.39 10.50
CA GLU A 305 6.41 17.68 9.90
C GLU A 305 6.28 17.56 8.38
N PHE A 306 5.07 17.34 7.84
CA PHE A 306 4.81 17.28 6.41
C PHE A 306 5.15 18.62 5.75
N PHE A 307 4.59 19.72 6.26
CA PHE A 307 4.82 21.07 5.72
C PHE A 307 6.27 21.53 5.89
N GLN A 308 6.91 21.27 7.04
CA GLN A 308 8.32 21.65 7.23
C GLN A 308 9.29 20.85 6.34
N ASN A 309 8.98 19.61 6.00
CA ASN A 309 9.83 18.82 5.10
C ASN A 309 9.61 19.15 3.62
N THR A 310 8.38 19.49 3.23
CA THR A 310 8.01 19.64 1.82
C THR A 310 8.00 21.09 1.33
N TRP A 311 7.89 22.10 2.20
CA TRP A 311 7.81 23.51 1.76
C TRP A 311 8.45 24.51 2.76
N LEU A 312 9.63 25.03 2.38
CA LEU A 312 10.17 26.35 2.73
C LEU A 312 10.44 26.80 4.19
N MET A 313 10.44 25.97 5.26
CA MET A 313 10.79 26.48 6.61
C MET A 313 11.78 25.65 7.47
N SER A 314 12.45 26.35 8.39
CA SER A 314 13.74 26.04 9.02
C SER A 314 13.80 24.85 10.00
N LYS A 315 15.03 24.32 10.17
CA LYS A 315 15.43 23.05 10.84
C LYS A 315 15.33 22.98 12.38
N ASN A 316 14.61 23.88 13.07
CA ASN A 316 14.81 24.07 14.52
C ASN A 316 13.60 23.72 15.41
N HIS A 317 12.91 22.60 15.15
CA HIS A 317 11.82 22.13 16.00
C HIS A 317 12.14 20.83 16.75
N THR A 318 11.88 20.81 18.05
CA THR A 318 11.89 19.60 18.88
C THR A 318 10.68 18.73 18.53
N ARG A 319 10.96 17.46 18.21
CA ARG A 319 9.98 16.48 17.75
C ARG A 319 9.15 15.95 18.93
N SER A 320 7.83 15.87 18.78
CA SER A 320 7.00 15.07 19.70
C SER A 320 7.34 13.59 19.53
N VAL A 321 7.50 12.86 20.63
CA VAL A 321 7.73 11.39 20.62
C VAL A 321 6.44 10.58 20.56
N ILE A 322 5.28 11.25 20.60
CA ILE A 322 3.96 10.65 20.52
C ILE A 322 3.35 11.10 19.20
N GLY A 323 2.94 10.15 18.35
CA GLY A 323 2.22 10.46 17.11
C GLY A 323 1.00 11.32 17.43
N ILE A 324 0.67 12.27 16.54
CA ILE A 324 -0.53 13.08 16.72
C ILE A 324 -1.70 12.12 16.93
N ASN A 325 -2.49 12.44 17.93
CA ASN A 325 -3.63 11.66 18.36
C ASN A 325 -3.16 10.35 19.04
N GLY A 326 -2.50 9.36 18.44
CA GLY A 326 -2.32 8.04 19.09
C GLY A 326 -3.45 7.07 18.75
N THR A 327 -3.96 7.22 17.53
CA THR A 327 -4.99 6.39 16.93
C THR A 327 -4.25 5.34 16.16
N MET A 328 -4.55 4.07 16.44
CA MET A 328 -4.24 3.00 15.51
C MET A 328 -5.22 3.12 14.36
N ILE A 329 -4.73 3.48 13.18
CA ILE A 329 -5.53 3.51 11.96
C ILE A 329 -5.51 2.10 11.37
N GLY A 330 -6.63 1.39 11.45
CA GLY A 330 -6.84 0.16 10.68
C GLY A 330 -7.43 0.49 9.32
N ALA A 331 -6.89 -0.10 8.25
CA ALA A 331 -7.45 -0.09 6.89
C ALA A 331 -7.53 1.28 6.17
N ALA A 332 -6.47 2.09 6.21
CA ALA A 332 -6.38 3.33 5.42
C ALA A 332 -5.17 3.39 4.46
N GLY A 333 -4.44 2.27 4.28
CA GLY A 333 -3.30 2.24 3.37
C GLY A 333 -3.78 2.37 1.92
N SER A 334 -2.87 2.67 0.99
CA SER A 334 -3.16 2.78 -0.46
C SER A 334 -3.73 1.49 -1.10
N ALA A 335 -3.85 0.41 -0.33
CA ALA A 335 -4.44 -0.88 -0.68
C ALA A 335 -5.92 -1.02 -0.23
N ALA A 336 -6.51 -0.05 0.47
CA ALA A 336 -7.87 -0.16 0.99
C ALA A 336 -8.95 0.17 -0.07
N VAL A 337 -10.05 -0.60 -0.08
CA VAL A 337 -11.27 -0.34 -0.89
C VAL A 337 -12.41 0.29 -0.10
N ALA A 338 -12.25 0.37 1.21
CA ALA A 338 -13.18 1.02 2.10
C ALA A 338 -12.49 2.23 2.74
N PRO A 339 -13.25 3.30 3.06
CA PRO A 339 -12.72 4.37 3.90
C PRO A 339 -12.28 3.79 5.25
N ALA A 340 -11.36 4.49 5.91
CA ALA A 340 -10.95 4.16 7.27
C ALA A 340 -12.20 4.13 8.17
N VAL A 341 -12.45 3.01 8.85
CA VAL A 341 -13.59 2.87 9.75
C VAL A 341 -13.06 2.80 11.17
N PHE A 342 -13.42 3.79 11.99
CA PHE A 342 -13.00 3.84 13.39
C PHE A 342 -14.11 3.24 14.27
N THR A 343 -13.82 2.08 14.85
CA THR A 343 -14.64 1.52 15.93
C THR A 343 -13.91 1.74 17.25
N ALA A 344 -14.29 2.79 17.97
CA ALA A 344 -13.67 3.10 19.24
C ALA A 344 -14.40 2.43 20.43
N PRO A 345 -13.72 2.30 21.59
CA PRO A 345 -14.27 1.59 22.75
C PRO A 345 -15.60 2.16 23.26
N PHE A 346 -15.78 3.48 23.22
CA PHE A 346 -16.99 4.14 23.71
C PHE A 346 -18.23 3.76 22.90
N GLU A 347 -18.13 3.78 21.58
CA GLU A 347 -19.19 3.43 20.62
C GLU A 347 -19.53 1.94 20.72
N SER A 348 -18.51 1.10 20.93
CA SER A 348 -18.66 -0.34 21.14
C SER A 348 -19.43 -0.65 22.43
N LEU A 349 -19.07 -0.01 23.54
CA LEU A 349 -19.76 -0.18 24.82
C LEU A 349 -21.20 0.36 24.79
N LYS A 350 -21.41 1.51 24.13
CA LYS A 350 -22.74 2.12 23.99
C LYS A 350 -23.68 1.24 23.18
N SER A 351 -23.21 0.64 22.08
CA SER A 351 -24.01 -0.29 21.26
C SER A 351 -24.37 -1.59 22.00
N LEU A 352 -23.45 -2.14 22.80
CA LEU A 352 -23.71 -3.28 23.68
C LEU A 352 -24.80 -3.00 24.73
N LEU A 353 -24.78 -1.82 25.35
CA LEU A 353 -25.81 -1.36 26.29
C LEU A 353 -27.19 -1.23 25.61
N LEU A 354 -27.24 -0.72 24.38
CA LEU A 354 -28.47 -0.64 23.58
C LEU A 354 -29.06 -2.02 23.25
N ILE A 355 -28.21 -3.00 22.91
CA ILE A 355 -28.64 -4.38 22.62
C ILE A 355 -29.14 -5.08 23.90
N LEU A 356 -28.47 -4.88 25.04
CA LEU A 356 -28.89 -5.44 26.33
C LEU A 356 -30.20 -4.84 26.85
N LEU A 357 -30.50 -3.58 26.52
CA LEU A 357 -31.77 -2.93 26.82
C LEU A 357 -32.89 -3.41 25.89
N ALA A 358 -32.60 -3.63 24.61
CA ALA A 358 -33.58 -4.12 23.62
C ALA A 358 -33.96 -5.60 23.81
N THR A 359 -33.11 -6.42 24.42
CA THR A 359 -33.36 -7.85 24.70
C THR A 359 -33.98 -8.10 26.09
N ARG A 360 -34.27 -7.03 26.85
CA ARG A 360 -34.97 -7.08 28.14
C ARG A 360 -36.44 -6.65 28.07
N VAL A 361 -37.04 -6.65 26.88
CA VAL A 361 -38.48 -6.41 26.67
C VAL A 361 -39.18 -7.70 26.30
#